data_AF-A0A9Q0I7W7-F1
#
_entry.id   AF-A0A9Q0I7W7-F1
#
_cell.length_a   1.000
_cell.length_b   1.000
_cell.length_c   1.000
_cell.angle_alpha   90.00
_cell.angle_beta   90.00
_cell.angle_gamma   90.00
#
_symmetry.space_group_name_H-M   'P 1'
#
loop_
_entity.id
_entity.type
_entity.pdbx_description
1 polymer ?
#
loop_
_entity_poly.entity_id
_entity_poly.type
_entity_poly.pdbx_seq_one_letter_code
_entity_poly.pdbx_strand_id
1 'polypeptide(L)'
;MMTALRVATVTDGSRELCLSEACVTLAGRMVEAMDRQADPCQDFYQYACGGWTRKNPLPDGRSHWDTFDSLRENNQALLKHILGTTHTHTHTHTHNLNPNPAAPIC
;
A
#
# COMPACT_ATOMS: atom_id res chain seq x y z
N MET A 1 -20.80 -9.74 -27.70
CA MET A 1 -19.37 -9.48 -27.88
C MET A 1 -18.86 -8.81 -26.62
N MET A 2 -18.09 -9.52 -25.79
CA MET A 2 -17.44 -8.94 -24.61
C MET A 2 -16.23 -8.15 -25.09
N THR A 3 -16.30 -6.83 -25.04
CA THR A 3 -15.15 -5.97 -25.30
C THR A 3 -14.14 -6.20 -24.18
N ALA A 4 -12.94 -6.67 -24.50
CA ALA A 4 -11.87 -6.81 -23.52
C ALA A 4 -11.54 -5.43 -22.93
N LEU A 5 -11.51 -5.31 -21.62
CA LEU A 5 -11.01 -4.14 -20.92
C LEU A 5 -9.57 -3.90 -21.38
N ARG A 6 -9.33 -2.83 -22.15
CA ARG A 6 -7.98 -2.50 -22.63
C ARG A 6 -7.16 -2.01 -21.44
N VAL A 7 -6.37 -2.88 -20.85
CA VAL A 7 -5.27 -2.49 -19.96
C VAL A 7 -4.29 -1.66 -20.81
N ALA A 8 -3.94 -0.46 -20.35
CA ALA A 8 -2.95 0.35 -21.05
C ALA A 8 -1.58 -0.34 -20.93
N THR A 9 -1.03 -0.78 -22.06
CA THR A 9 0.28 -1.44 -22.14
C THR A 9 1.19 -0.73 -23.15
N VAL A 10 2.49 -0.79 -22.92
CA VAL A 10 3.53 -0.29 -23.84
C VAL A 10 4.55 -1.39 -24.05
N THR A 11 5.03 -1.53 -25.28
CA THR A 11 6.09 -2.48 -25.63
C THR A 11 7.45 -1.82 -25.44
N ASP A 12 8.28 -2.35 -24.54
CA ASP A 12 9.71 -2.01 -24.44
C ASP A 12 10.53 -3.22 -24.90
N GLY A 13 11.09 -3.12 -26.10
CA GLY A 13 11.74 -4.25 -26.78
C GLY A 13 10.78 -5.43 -26.98
N SER A 14 11.07 -6.57 -26.34
CA SER A 14 10.27 -7.80 -26.38
C SER A 14 9.28 -7.96 -25.22
N ARG A 15 9.17 -6.97 -24.31
CA ARG A 15 8.32 -7.05 -23.12
C ARG A 15 7.12 -6.11 -23.25
N GLU A 16 5.95 -6.63 -22.91
CA GLU A 16 4.74 -5.82 -22.73
C GLU A 16 4.69 -5.33 -21.28
N LEU A 17 4.78 -4.01 -21.09
CA LEU A 17 4.74 -3.35 -19.78
C LEU A 17 3.35 -2.78 -19.52
N CYS A 18 2.82 -3.04 -18.32
CA CYS A 18 1.56 -2.43 -17.89
C CYS A 18 1.79 -0.98 -17.44
N LEU A 19 1.11 -0.04 -18.09
CA LEU A 19 1.12 1.39 -17.75
C LEU A 19 -0.25 1.88 -17.28
N SER A 20 -1.15 0.97 -16.89
CA SER A 20 -2.33 1.40 -16.14
C SER A 20 -1.90 2.13 -14.86
N GLU A 21 -2.68 3.11 -14.42
CA GLU A 21 -2.42 3.87 -13.20
C GLU A 21 -2.17 2.94 -11.99
N ALA A 22 -2.95 1.87 -11.88
CA ALA A 22 -2.80 0.85 -10.85
C ALA A 22 -1.42 0.16 -10.89
N CYS A 23 -0.95 -0.20 -12.09
CA CYS A 23 0.37 -0.84 -12.27
C CYS A 23 1.50 0.12 -11.89
N VAL A 24 1.46 1.37 -12.37
CA VAL A 24 2.49 2.37 -12.08
C VAL A 24 2.52 2.69 -10.58
N THR A 25 1.36 2.83 -9.94
CA THR A 25 1.24 3.08 -8.51
C THR A 25 1.79 1.91 -7.69
N LEU A 26 1.44 0.67 -8.06
CA LEU A 26 1.93 -0.53 -7.37
C LEU A 26 3.44 -0.69 -7.52
N ALA A 27 3.97 -0.49 -8.72
CA ALA A 27 5.42 -0.57 -8.97
C ALA A 27 6.19 0.49 -8.16
N GLY A 28 5.68 1.73 -8.10
CA GLY A 28 6.26 2.79 -7.26
C GLY A 28 6.31 2.39 -5.79
N ARG A 29 5.20 1.85 -5.27
CA ARG A 29 5.11 1.31 -3.90
C ARG A 29 6.13 0.21 -3.64
N MET A 30 6.26 -0.77 -4.53
CA MET A 30 7.26 -1.85 -4.40
C MET A 30 8.68 -1.29 -4.33
N VAL A 31 9.05 -0.38 -5.25
CA VAL A 31 10.38 0.24 -5.28
C VAL A 31 10.67 1.03 -4.01
N GLU A 32 9.66 1.65 -3.41
CA GLU A 32 9.79 2.40 -2.16
C GLU A 32 10.03 1.55 -0.91
N ALA A 33 9.56 0.29 -0.88
CA ALA A 33 9.82 -0.64 0.21
C ALA A 33 11.23 -1.24 0.16
N MET A 34 11.83 -1.31 -1.02
CA MET A 34 13.11 -1.98 -1.24
C MET A 34 14.31 -1.19 -0.70
N ASP A 35 15.31 -1.93 -0.22
CA ASP A 35 16.67 -1.44 0.00
C ASP A 35 17.62 -1.96 -1.07
N ARG A 36 17.76 -1.22 -2.17
CA ARG A 36 18.59 -1.64 -3.32
C ARG A 36 20.11 -1.68 -3.04
N GLN A 37 20.54 -1.29 -1.85
CA GLN A 37 21.94 -1.43 -1.42
C GLN A 37 22.24 -2.77 -0.75
N ALA A 38 21.21 -3.50 -0.32
CA ALA A 38 21.38 -4.84 0.24
C ALA A 38 21.54 -5.87 -0.89
N ASP A 39 22.41 -6.87 -0.67
CA ASP A 39 22.53 -7.99 -1.60
C ASP A 39 21.35 -8.95 -1.40
N PRO A 40 20.45 -9.12 -2.39
CA PRO A 40 19.31 -10.02 -2.28
C PRO A 40 19.69 -11.48 -2.09
N CYS A 41 20.90 -11.89 -2.50
CA CYS A 41 21.37 -13.27 -2.32
C CYS A 41 21.85 -13.54 -0.89
N GLN A 42 22.11 -12.50 -0.10
CA GLN A 42 22.56 -12.60 1.29
C GLN A 42 21.42 -12.32 2.27
N ASP A 43 20.65 -11.26 2.02
CA ASP A 43 19.52 -10.87 2.85
C ASP A 43 18.38 -10.32 1.97
N PHE A 44 17.56 -11.25 1.48
CA PHE A 44 16.41 -10.90 0.65
C PHE A 44 15.37 -10.07 1.43
N TYR A 45 15.26 -10.27 2.75
CA TYR A 45 14.33 -9.50 3.56
C TYR A 45 14.77 -8.03 3.61
N GLN A 46 16.04 -7.75 3.92
CA GLN A 46 16.54 -6.38 3.89
C GLN A 46 16.43 -5.77 2.48
N TYR A 47 16.75 -6.52 1.43
CA TYR A 47 16.60 -6.02 0.05
C TYR A 47 15.15 -5.67 -0.31
N ALA A 48 14.19 -6.52 0.04
CA ALA A 48 12.78 -6.32 -0.30
C ALA A 48 12.09 -5.29 0.61
N CYS A 49 12.45 -5.26 1.90
CA CYS A 49 11.72 -4.59 2.96
C CYS A 49 12.48 -3.45 3.66
N GLY A 50 13.79 -3.35 3.48
CA GLY A 50 14.62 -2.44 4.28
C GLY A 50 14.27 -0.96 4.11
N GLY A 51 13.73 -0.57 2.95
CA GLY A 51 13.14 0.76 2.73
C GLY A 51 11.87 0.98 3.56
N TRP A 52 11.01 -0.03 3.66
CA TRP A 52 9.81 0.01 4.49
C TRP A 52 10.16 0.10 5.98
N THR A 53 11.05 -0.75 6.48
CA THR A 53 11.46 -0.80 7.89
C THR A 53 12.02 0.55 8.35
N ARG A 54 12.77 1.24 7.49
CA ARG A 54 13.27 2.61 7.76
C ARG A 54 12.16 3.66 7.86
N LYS A 55 11.12 3.54 7.05
CA LYS A 55 9.98 4.49 7.01
C LYS A 55 8.95 4.21 8.11
N ASN A 56 8.92 2.99 8.65
CA ASN A 56 7.92 2.52 9.60
C ASN A 56 8.59 1.98 10.88
N PRO A 57 9.17 2.86 11.72
CA PRO A 57 9.74 2.44 12.99
C PRO A 57 8.64 1.86 13.90
N LEU A 58 9.03 0.94 14.79
CA LEU A 58 8.14 0.35 15.78
C LEU A 58 7.46 1.45 16.62
N PRO A 59 6.12 1.58 16.59
CA PRO A 59 5.42 2.57 17.38
C PRO A 59 5.52 2.27 18.89
N ASP A 60 5.47 3.32 19.71
CA ASP A 60 5.50 3.18 21.16
C ASP A 60 4.39 2.26 21.67
N GLY A 61 4.74 1.41 22.64
CA GLY A 61 3.81 0.48 23.25
C GLY A 61 3.47 -0.75 22.40
N ARG A 62 4.11 -0.92 21.24
CA ARG A 62 4.01 -2.13 20.41
C ARG A 62 5.28 -2.97 20.52
N SER A 63 5.14 -4.29 20.40
CA SER A 63 6.25 -5.24 20.34
C SER A 63 6.66 -5.62 18.92
N HIS A 64 5.79 -5.36 17.94
CA HIS A 64 6.00 -5.56 16.51
C HIS A 64 5.19 -4.53 15.73
N TRP A 65 5.60 -4.30 14.49
CA TRP A 65 4.91 -3.46 13.54
C TRP A 65 5.17 -3.99 12.15
N ASP A 66 4.10 -4.39 11.47
CA ASP A 66 4.11 -4.87 10.08
C ASP A 66 2.92 -4.33 9.29
N THR A 67 2.82 -4.74 8.02
CA THR A 67 1.67 -4.39 7.16
C THR A 67 0.30 -4.79 7.72
N PHE A 68 0.19 -5.92 8.43
CA PHE A 68 -1.08 -6.37 9.00
C PHE A 68 -1.48 -5.50 10.17
N ASP A 69 -0.53 -5.05 10.99
CA ASP A 69 -0.79 -4.07 12.03
C ASP A 69 -1.28 -2.75 11.47
N SER A 70 -0.61 -2.23 10.44
CA SER A 70 -1.02 -1.00 9.76
C SER A 70 -2.42 -1.13 9.15
N LEU A 71 -2.70 -2.25 8.48
CA LEU A 71 -4.02 -2.55 7.93
C LEU A 71 -5.10 -2.61 9.02
N ARG A 72 -4.79 -3.26 10.15
CA ARG A 72 -5.70 -3.38 11.28
C ARG A 72 -5.99 -2.03 11.92
N GLU A 73 -4.99 -1.17 12.11
CA GLU A 73 -5.20 0.19 12.60
C GLU A 73 -6.06 1.02 11.64
N ASN A 74 -5.80 0.97 10.34
CA ASN A 74 -6.61 1.64 9.33
C ASN A 74 -8.08 1.17 9.37
N ASN A 75 -8.30 -0.14 9.47
CA ASN A 75 -9.65 -0.71 9.59
C ASN A 75 -10.34 -0.25 10.88
N GLN A 76 -9.63 -0.23 12.01
CA GLN A 76 -10.17 0.25 13.28
C GLN A 76 -10.52 1.74 13.24
N ALA A 77 -9.70 2.57 12.60
CA ALA A 77 -9.98 3.98 12.41
C ALA A 77 -11.26 4.19 11.59
N LEU A 78 -11.42 3.43 10.50
CA LEU A 78 -12.62 3.44 9.68
C LEU A 78 -13.87 3.02 10.48
N LEU A 79 -13.80 1.91 11.22
CA LEU A 79 -14.90 1.44 12.05
C LEU A 79 -15.30 2.48 13.11
N LYS A 80 -14.32 3.10 13.78
CA LYS A 80 -14.58 4.19 14.74
C LYS A 80 -15.30 5.37 14.10
N HIS A 81 -14.91 5.76 12.90
CA HIS A 81 -15.57 6.83 12.15
C HIS A 81 -17.03 6.47 11.81
N ILE A 82 -17.26 5.27 11.27
CA ILE A 82 -18.61 4.79 10.95
C ILE A 82 -19.50 4.75 12.19
N LEU A 83 -19.00 4.23 13.31
CA LEU A 83 -19.77 4.13 14.56
C LEU A 83 -20.00 5.51 15.21
N GLY A 84 -19.02 6.42 15.12
CA GLY A 84 -19.17 7.78 15.60
C GLY A 84 -20.19 8.59 14.81
N THR A 85 -20.22 8.42 13.47
CA THR A 85 -21.18 9.13 12.60
C THR A 85 -22.61 8.62 12.74
N THR A 86 -22.84 7.36 13.12
CA THR A 86 -24.20 6.83 13.38
C THR A 86 -24.91 7.44 14.58
N HIS A 87 -24.20 8.14 15.49
CA HIS A 87 -24.83 8.88 16.59
C HIS A 87 -25.23 10.32 16.24
N THR A 88 -24.80 10.80 15.08
CA THR A 88 -25.16 12.12 14.56
C THR A 88 -25.72 11.93 13.15
N HIS A 89 -26.98 11.50 13.05
CA HIS A 89 -27.66 11.44 11.75
C HIS A 89 -27.80 12.86 11.16
N THR A 90 -26.81 13.24 10.39
CA THR A 90 -26.97 14.17 9.28
C THR A 90 -26.24 13.52 8.12
N HIS A 91 -27.01 12.96 7.19
CA HIS A 91 -26.47 12.41 5.95
C HIS A 91 -25.82 13.57 5.19
N THR A 92 -24.50 13.69 5.29
CA THR A 92 -23.71 14.51 4.39
C THR A 92 -22.61 13.62 3.84
N HIS A 93 -22.77 13.24 2.58
CA HIS A 93 -21.68 12.70 1.78
C HIS A 93 -20.52 13.69 1.83
N THR A 94 -19.42 13.29 2.45
CA THR A 94 -18.05 13.73 2.18
C THR A 94 -17.17 13.11 3.27
N HIS A 95 -16.26 12.21 2.92
CA HIS A 95 -14.87 12.61 2.80
C HIS A 95 -14.00 11.41 2.43
N ASN A 96 -13.06 11.73 1.56
CA ASN A 96 -11.73 11.18 1.42
C ASN A 96 -11.17 10.72 2.79
N LEU A 97 -11.50 9.49 3.18
CA LEU A 97 -10.60 8.72 4.01
C LEU A 97 -9.39 8.57 3.12
N ASN A 98 -8.28 9.23 3.47
CA ASN A 98 -7.00 8.82 2.95
C ASN A 98 -6.58 7.67 3.88
N PRO A 99 -7.01 6.41 3.64
CA PRO A 99 -6.38 5.31 4.34
C PRO A 99 -4.90 5.49 4.08
N ASN A 100 -4.08 5.54 5.13
CA ASN A 100 -2.64 5.47 4.93
C ASN A 100 -2.43 4.33 3.94
N PRO A 101 -2.01 4.62 2.68
CA PRO A 101 -2.11 3.65 1.60
C PRO A 101 -1.35 2.45 2.09
N ALA A 102 -2.06 1.33 2.29
CA ALA A 102 -1.53 0.13 2.91
C ALA A 102 -0.07 0.00 2.51
N ALA A 103 0.80 0.14 3.51
CA ALA A 103 2.20 0.38 3.28
C ALA A 103 2.73 -0.69 2.32
N PRO A 104 3.63 -0.34 1.40
CA PRO A 104 4.08 -1.27 0.38
C PRO A 104 4.59 -2.55 1.05
N ILE A 105 4.14 -3.70 0.53
CA ILE A 105 4.41 -5.07 1.04
C ILE A 105 5.79 -5.13 1.69
N CYS A 106 5.81 -5.65 2.94
CA CYS A 106 6.80 -5.53 4.02
C CYS A 106 6.27 -4.60 5.11
#